data_AF-Q0F3C9-F1
#
_entry.id   AF-Q0F3C9-F1
#
_cell.length_a   1.000
_cell.length_b   1.000
_cell.length_c   1.000
_cell.angle_alpha   90.00
_cell.angle_beta   90.00
_cell.angle_gamma   90.00
#
_symmetry.space_group_name_H-M   'P 1'
#
loop_
_entity.id
_entity.type
_entity.pdbx_description
1 polymer ?
#
loop_
_entity_poly.entity_id
_entity_poly.type
_entity_poly.pdbx_seq_one_letter_code
_entity_poly.pdbx_strand_id
1 'polypeptide(L)'
;MQAKVGDMWIQKSLKLQPRSRGFHLITRELTEQLPELAQIDVGLAHIFIRHSSASLTINENADPDVRTDMESHFKHFVPENQSYYLHTLEGADDMKFFLQSH
;
A
#
# COMPACT_ATOMS: atom_id res chain seq x y z
N MET A 1 18.87 32.83 14.86
CA MET A 1 19.66 31.73 14.28
C MET A 1 18.78 31.07 13.22
N GLN A 2 19.05 31.34 11.95
CA GLN A 2 18.34 30.69 10.83
C GLN A 2 18.98 29.32 10.62
N ALA A 3 18.20 28.25 10.72
CA ALA A 3 18.61 26.96 10.21
C ALA A 3 18.78 27.11 8.69
N LYS A 4 19.95 26.79 8.16
CA LYS A 4 20.14 26.63 6.72
C LYS A 4 19.18 25.53 6.28
N VAL A 5 18.20 25.87 5.46
CA VAL A 5 17.42 24.89 4.69
C VAL A 5 18.36 24.31 3.66
N GLY A 6 19.19 23.35 4.07
CA GLY A 6 19.80 22.42 3.11
C GLY A 6 18.67 21.52 2.62
N ASP A 7 18.67 21.20 1.32
CA ASP A 7 17.68 20.30 0.72
C ASP A 7 17.54 19.03 1.56
N MET A 8 16.48 18.97 2.37
CA MET A 8 16.30 17.93 3.36
C MET A 8 15.71 16.70 2.66
N TRP A 9 16.59 15.85 2.14
CA TRP A 9 16.22 14.55 1.58
C TRP A 9 16.24 13.49 2.68
N ILE A 10 15.06 12.96 3.02
CA ILE A 10 14.89 11.89 4.01
C ILE A 10 14.52 10.61 3.27
N GLN A 11 15.32 9.56 3.45
CA GLN A 11 15.02 8.22 2.95
C GLN A 11 15.06 7.23 4.10
N LYS A 12 13.95 6.50 4.30
CA LYS A 12 13.81 5.53 5.38
C LYS A 12 13.13 4.26 4.89
N SER A 13 13.65 3.12 5.33
CA SER A 13 12.96 1.83 5.17
C SER A 13 12.02 1.63 6.35
N LEU A 14 10.74 1.41 6.07
CA LEU A 14 9.71 1.12 7.06
C LEU A 14 9.37 -0.36 7.03
N LYS A 15 8.92 -0.91 8.16
CA LYS A 15 8.46 -2.29 8.26
C LYS A 15 7.01 -2.29 8.74
N LEU A 16 6.13 -2.85 7.93
CA LEU A 16 4.73 -3.04 8.30
C LEU A 16 4.54 -4.41 8.94
N GLN A 17 3.56 -4.51 9.85
CA GLN A 17 3.12 -5.78 10.40
C GLN A 17 2.49 -6.63 9.29
N PRO A 18 2.73 -7.95 9.27
CA PRO A 18 2.07 -8.85 8.34
C PRO A 18 0.56 -8.82 8.58
N ARG A 19 -0.20 -8.76 7.49
CA ARG A 19 -1.66 -8.75 7.52
C ARG A 19 -2.20 -9.91 6.69
N SER A 20 -3.36 -10.42 7.06
CA SER A 20 -4.14 -11.28 6.18
C SER A 20 -4.55 -10.51 4.93
N ARG A 21 -4.96 -11.23 3.90
CA ARG A 21 -5.48 -10.63 2.66
C ARG A 21 -6.64 -9.65 2.93
N GLY A 22 -6.63 -8.53 2.22
CA GLY A 22 -7.67 -7.49 2.29
C GLY A 22 -7.09 -6.08 2.28
N PHE A 23 -7.95 -5.08 2.50
CA PHE A 23 -7.54 -3.68 2.61
C PHE A 23 -7.25 -3.30 4.06
N HIS A 24 -6.07 -2.74 4.30
CA HIS A 24 -5.63 -2.35 5.64
C HIS A 24 -5.26 -0.88 5.67
N LEU A 25 -5.79 -0.15 6.66
CA LEU A 25 -5.32 1.21 6.93
C LEU A 25 -3.97 1.12 7.63
N ILE A 26 -2.95 1.70 6.99
CA ILE A 26 -1.57 1.71 7.47
C ILE A 26 -1.07 3.12 7.81
N THR A 27 -1.90 4.16 7.64
CA THR A 27 -1.50 5.56 7.84
C THR A 27 -0.86 5.79 9.21
N ARG A 28 -1.50 5.30 10.28
CA ARG A 28 -0.99 5.44 11.64
C ARG A 28 0.39 4.77 11.80
N GLU A 29 0.49 3.53 11.35
CA GLU A 29 1.72 2.73 11.44
C GLU A 29 2.88 3.37 10.66
N LEU A 30 2.59 3.99 9.51
CA LEU A 30 3.58 4.77 8.76
C LEU A 30 4.00 6.04 9.50
N THR A 31 3.03 6.82 10.01
CA THR A 31 3.31 8.10 10.71
C THR A 31 4.07 7.91 12.02
N GLU A 32 3.80 6.83 12.76
CA GLU A 32 4.54 6.50 13.99
C GLU A 32 6.01 6.15 13.69
N GLN A 33 6.30 5.59 12.51
CA GLN A 33 7.66 5.28 12.07
C GLN A 33 8.36 6.45 11.35
N LEU A 34 7.63 7.53 11.02
CA LEU A 34 8.12 8.71 10.32
C LEU A 34 7.85 10.02 11.11
N PRO A 35 8.39 10.18 12.34
CA PRO A 35 8.18 11.39 13.13
C PRO A 35 8.77 12.65 12.49
N GLU A 36 9.69 12.50 11.54
CA GLU A 36 10.32 13.61 10.81
C GLU A 36 9.31 14.37 9.94
N LEU A 37 8.19 13.73 9.56
CA LEU A 37 7.10 14.37 8.81
C LEU A 37 6.51 15.59 9.54
N ALA A 38 6.52 15.59 10.88
CA ALA A 38 6.00 16.70 11.68
C ALA A 38 6.84 17.98 11.58
N GLN A 39 8.04 17.89 10.99
CA GLN A 39 8.95 19.03 10.79
C GLN A 39 8.92 19.57 9.35
N ILE A 40 8.08 18.98 8.48
CA ILE A 40 7.96 19.35 7.07
C ILE A 40 6.61 20.02 6.86
N ASP A 41 6.60 21.32 6.60
CA ASP A 41 5.37 22.05 6.27
C ASP A 41 4.91 21.76 4.82
N VAL A 42 5.86 21.66 3.89
CA VAL A 42 5.61 21.40 2.46
C VAL A 42 6.73 20.52 1.90
N GLY A 43 6.39 19.46 1.18
CA GLY A 43 7.34 18.56 0.55
C GLY A 43 6.70 17.52 -0.37
N LEU A 44 7.51 16.63 -0.93
CA LEU A 44 7.07 15.49 -1.73
C LEU A 44 7.44 14.19 -1.01
N ALA A 45 6.46 13.32 -0.79
CA ALA A 45 6.67 12.00 -0.24
C ALA A 45 6.57 10.93 -1.35
N HIS A 46 7.63 10.15 -1.53
CA HIS A 46 7.62 8.98 -2.40
C HIS A 46 7.57 7.72 -1.54
N ILE A 47 6.48 6.96 -1.64
CA ILE A 47 6.28 5.72 -0.89
C ILE A 47 6.34 4.54 -1.85
N PHE A 48 7.32 3.68 -1.67
CA PHE A 48 7.53 2.51 -2.51
C PHE A 48 7.39 1.23 -1.69
N ILE A 49 6.51 0.32 -2.14
CA ILE A 49 6.36 -1.00 -1.54
C ILE A 49 7.37 -1.97 -2.18
N ARG A 50 8.19 -2.61 -1.34
CA ARG A 50 9.23 -3.57 -1.77
C ARG A 50 8.72 -5.01 -1.82
N HIS A 51 7.45 -5.19 -2.19
CA HIS A 51 6.79 -6.50 -2.30
C HIS A 51 5.96 -6.54 -3.59
N SER A 52 5.96 -7.68 -4.27
CA SER A 52 5.21 -7.90 -5.53
C SER A 52 3.75 -8.29 -5.31
N SER A 53 3.41 -8.79 -4.12
CA SER A 53 2.09 -9.33 -3.76
C SER A 53 1.18 -8.33 -3.03
N ALA A 54 1.59 -7.06 -2.94
CA ALA A 54 0.81 -6.02 -2.28
C ALA A 54 0.97 -4.68 -3.02
N SER A 55 -0.08 -3.86 -2.98
CA SER A 55 -0.08 -2.50 -3.52
C SER A 55 -0.43 -1.48 -2.44
N LEU A 56 -0.08 -0.22 -2.71
CA LEU A 56 -0.46 0.92 -1.90
C LEU A 56 -1.50 1.73 -2.66
N THR A 57 -2.59 2.07 -1.98
CA THR A 57 -3.64 2.94 -2.52
C THR A 57 -3.87 4.10 -1.57
N ILE A 58 -4.20 5.26 -2.12
CA ILE A 58 -4.67 6.42 -1.37
C ILE A 58 -6.15 6.57 -1.70
N ASN A 59 -6.99 6.57 -0.68
CA ASN A 59 -8.44 6.66 -0.83
C ASN A 59 -9.04 7.57 0.26
N GLU A 60 -10.29 7.98 0.07
CA GLU A 60 -11.05 8.75 1.03
C GLU A 60 -11.34 7.88 2.27
N ASN A 61 -10.68 8.18 3.38
CA ASN A 61 -10.80 7.43 4.63
C ASN A 61 -12.07 7.80 5.44
N ALA A 62 -13.15 8.21 4.76
CA ALA A 62 -14.38 8.66 5.41
C ALA A 62 -15.37 7.51 5.67
N ASP A 63 -15.32 6.46 4.85
CA ASP A 63 -16.36 5.43 4.87
C ASP A 63 -15.76 4.00 4.87
N PRO A 64 -16.02 3.18 5.90
CA PRO A 64 -15.63 1.77 5.91
C PRO A 64 -16.24 0.96 4.75
N ASP A 65 -17.35 1.41 4.17
CA ASP A 65 -18.02 0.75 3.05
C ASP A 65 -17.18 0.81 1.77
N VAL A 66 -16.34 1.84 1.59
CA VAL A 66 -15.42 1.93 0.45
C VAL A 66 -14.41 0.77 0.44
N ARG A 67 -13.97 0.28 1.62
CA ARG A 67 -13.09 -0.89 1.68
C ARG A 67 -13.83 -2.16 1.28
N THR A 68 -15.07 -2.32 1.75
CA THR A 68 -15.91 -3.47 1.41
C THR A 68 -16.25 -3.49 -0.07
N ASP A 69 -16.52 -2.33 -0.65
CA ASP A 69 -16.84 -2.16 -2.06
C ASP A 69 -15.61 -2.38 -2.94
N MET A 70 -14.43 -1.88 -2.54
CA MET A 70 -13.19 -2.17 -3.25
C MET A 70 -12.87 -3.67 -3.21
N GLU A 71 -12.98 -4.32 -2.06
CA GLU A 71 -12.76 -5.76 -1.94
C GLU A 71 -13.75 -6.55 -2.81
N SER A 72 -15.02 -6.16 -2.80
CA SER A 72 -16.08 -6.78 -3.59
C SER A 72 -15.86 -6.57 -5.09
N HIS A 73 -15.46 -5.38 -5.51
CA HIS A 73 -15.15 -5.05 -6.91
C HIS A 73 -13.96 -5.86 -7.40
N PHE A 74 -12.88 -5.92 -6.63
CA PHE A 74 -11.68 -6.70 -6.98
C PHE A 74 -11.94 -8.21 -7.00
N LYS A 75 -12.83 -8.73 -6.15
CA LYS A 75 -13.30 -10.11 -6.23
C LYS A 75 -14.06 -10.40 -7.51
N HIS A 76 -14.84 -9.45 -8.01
CA HIS A 76 -15.60 -9.57 -9.25
C HIS A 76 -14.72 -9.44 -10.51
N PHE A 77 -13.82 -8.46 -10.52
CA PHE A 77 -13.03 -8.11 -11.71
C PHE A 77 -11.87 -9.07 -11.97
N VAL A 78 -11.30 -9.64 -10.90
CA VAL A 78 -10.22 -10.63 -10.99
C VAL A 78 -10.65 -11.86 -10.17
N PRO A 79 -11.49 -12.74 -10.72
CA PRO A 79 -11.94 -13.93 -10.02
C PRO A 79 -10.77 -14.89 -9.79
N GLU A 80 -10.84 -15.66 -8.71
CA GLU A 80 -9.82 -16.69 -8.36
C GLU A 80 -9.99 -17.95 -9.20
N ASN A 81 -8.94 -18.77 -9.25
CA ASN A 81 -9.00 -20.14 -9.77
C ASN A 81 -9.52 -20.25 -11.21
N GLN A 82 -9.24 -19.25 -12.04
CA GLN A 82 -9.64 -19.31 -13.43
C GLN A 82 -8.74 -20.28 -14.19
N SER A 83 -9.36 -21.17 -14.97
CA SER A 83 -8.66 -22.23 -15.71
C SER A 83 -7.66 -21.70 -16.75
N TYR A 84 -7.77 -20.42 -17.12
CA TYR A 84 -6.87 -19.75 -18.04
C TYR A 84 -5.68 -19.05 -17.35
N TYR A 85 -5.60 -19.04 -16.01
CA TYR A 85 -4.42 -18.55 -15.32
C TYR A 85 -3.30 -19.59 -15.39
N LEU A 86 -2.19 -19.19 -16.00
CA LEU A 86 -1.02 -20.06 -16.20
C LEU A 86 0.07 -19.84 -15.13
N HIS A 87 0.01 -18.73 -14.38
CA HIS A 87 0.93 -18.42 -13.28
C HIS A 87 0.29 -18.80 -11.94
N THR A 88 0.54 -20.02 -11.50
CA THR A 88 0.01 -20.55 -10.23
C THR A 88 1.12 -21.13 -9.36
N LEU A 89 2.36 -20.66 -9.56
CA LEU A 89 3.53 -21.25 -8.92
C LEU A 89 3.56 -20.97 -7.41
N GLU A 90 3.02 -19.83 -6.97
CA GLU A 90 2.92 -19.47 -5.55
C GLU A 90 1.57 -19.83 -4.91
N GLY A 91 0.62 -20.32 -5.70
CA GLY A 91 -0.75 -20.63 -5.25
C GLY A 91 -1.79 -20.36 -6.33
N ALA A 92 -3.04 -20.74 -6.06
CA ALA A 92 -4.13 -20.56 -7.02
C ALA A 92 -4.63 -19.09 -7.13
N ASP A 93 -4.12 -18.23 -6.25
CA ASP A 93 -4.37 -16.79 -6.18
C ASP A 93 -3.19 -15.93 -6.69
N ASP A 94 -2.09 -16.53 -7.12
CA ASP A 94 -0.86 -15.88 -7.59
C ASP A 94 -1.11 -14.88 -8.75
N MET A 95 -1.70 -15.34 -9.86
CA MET A 95 -2.13 -14.46 -10.96
C MET A 95 -3.08 -13.35 -10.52
N LYS A 96 -3.95 -13.63 -9.55
CA LYS A 96 -4.91 -12.63 -9.07
C LYS A 96 -4.19 -11.52 -8.31
N PHE A 97 -3.25 -11.87 -7.43
CA PHE A 97 -2.46 -10.87 -6.73
C PHE A 97 -1.65 -10.01 -7.67
N PHE A 98 -1.03 -10.62 -8.68
CA PHE A 98 -0.28 -9.88 -9.70
C PHE A 98 -1.14 -8.83 -10.43
N LEU A 99 -2.38 -9.19 -10.81
CA LEU A 99 -3.31 -8.28 -11.48
C LEU A 99 -3.90 -7.20 -10.56
N GLN A 100 -3.93 -7.43 -9.25
CA GLN A 100 -4.42 -6.47 -8.26
C GLN A 100 -3.31 -5.54 -7.75
N SER A 101 -2.05 -5.90 -7.97
CA SER A 101 -0.89 -5.12 -7.53
C SER A 101 -0.41 -4.08 -8.54
N HIS A 102 -0.83 -4.19 -9.80
CA HIS A 102 -0.59 -3.21 -10.88
C HIS A 102 -1.77 -2.26 -11.04
#